data_AF-A0A5K0X8I8-F1
#
_entry.id   AF-A0A5K0X8I8-F1
#
_cell.length_a   1.000
_cell.length_b   1.000
_cell.length_c   1.000
_cell.angle_alpha   90.00
_cell.angle_beta   90.00
_cell.angle_gamma   90.00
#
_symmetry.space_group_name_H-M   'P 1'
#
loop_
_entity.id
_entity.type
_entity.pdbx_description
1 polymer ?
#
loop_
_entity_poly.entity_id
_entity_poly.type
_entity_poly.pdbx_seq_one_letter_code
_entity_poly.pdbx_strand_id
1 'polypeptide(L)' 'AWFRELPEGVLDGLSPDQVLECKTEEDFVELVKLLGPTQAALLNWAVELMADVVEEEDMNKMNARNIAMVFAPNMTQ' A
#
# COMPACT_ATOMS: atom_id res chain seq x y z
N ALA A 1 -12.05 0.78 -9.28
CA ALA A 1 -10.77 1.33 -8.80
C ALA A 1 -9.72 0.36 -9.28
N TRP A 2 -8.79 0.82 -10.10
CA TRP A 2 -7.96 -0.05 -10.95
C TRP A 2 -7.26 -1.19 -10.19
N PHE A 3 -6.80 -0.97 -8.96
CA PHE A 3 -6.17 -2.02 -8.14
C PHE A 3 -7.06 -3.25 -7.86
N ARG A 4 -8.39 -3.08 -7.71
CA ARG A 4 -9.34 -4.21 -7.53
C ARG A 4 -9.58 -5.01 -8.81
N GLU A 5 -9.24 -4.42 -9.95
CA GLU A 5 -9.43 -5.03 -11.26
C GLU A 5 -8.21 -5.87 -11.69
N LEU A 6 -7.15 -5.86 -10.86
CA LEU A 6 -5.97 -6.71 -11.08
C LEU A 6 -6.33 -8.19 -10.89
N PRO A 7 -5.72 -9.10 -11.67
CA PRO A 7 -5.90 -10.54 -11.49
C PRO A 7 -5.52 -11.06 -10.10
N GLU A 8 -4.60 -10.36 -9.43
CA GLU A 8 -4.10 -10.62 -8.09
C GLU A 8 -3.89 -9.27 -7.40
N GLY A 9 -4.34 -9.14 -6.15
CA GLY A 9 -4.15 -7.94 -5.34
C GLY A 9 -2.68 -7.67 -5.05
N VAL A 10 -2.35 -6.40 -4.80
CA VAL A 10 -0.97 -5.96 -4.55
C VAL A 10 -0.38 -6.64 -3.30
N LEU A 11 -1.20 -6.92 -2.29
CA LEU A 11 -0.79 -7.54 -1.03
C LEU A 11 -1.23 -9.01 -0.89
N ASP A 12 -1.86 -9.61 -1.90
CA ASP A 12 -2.40 -10.98 -1.81
C ASP A 12 -1.31 -12.05 -1.63
N GLY A 13 -0.06 -11.75 -2.00
CA GLY A 13 1.10 -12.61 -1.77
C GLY A 13 1.55 -12.69 -0.30
N LEU A 14 0.90 -11.95 0.60
CA LEU A 14 1.26 -11.84 2.01
C LEU A 14 0.14 -12.40 2.87
N SER A 15 0.49 -13.03 3.99
CA SER A 15 -0.52 -13.44 4.95
C SER A 15 -1.04 -12.24 5.76
N PRO A 16 -2.32 -12.25 6.20
CA PRO A 16 -2.84 -11.20 7.08
C PRO A 16 -2.00 -11.00 8.35
N ASP A 17 -1.50 -12.10 8.93
CA ASP A 17 -0.66 -12.04 10.14
C ASP A 17 0.67 -11.32 9.87
N GLN A 18 1.31 -11.53 8.72
CA GLN A 18 2.53 -10.82 8.34
C GLN A 18 2.27 -9.31 8.25
N VAL A 19 1.16 -8.92 7.63
CA VAL A 19 0.78 -7.50 7.48
C VAL A 19 0.44 -6.87 8.84
N LEU A 20 -0.25 -7.60 9.72
CA LEU A 20 -0.62 -7.11 11.06
C LEU A 20 0.59 -6.99 12.01
N GLU A 21 1.61 -7.81 11.83
CA GLU A 21 2.84 -7.76 12.62
C GLU A 21 3.85 -6.72 12.13
N CYS A 22 3.67 -6.17 10.93
CA CYS A 22 4.49 -5.10 10.38
C CYS A 22 4.29 -3.79 11.17
N LYS A 23 5.25 -3.44 12.02
CA LYS A 23 5.15 -2.28 12.93
C LYS A 23 6.28 -1.26 12.74
N THR A 24 7.36 -1.67 12.08
CA THR A 24 8.54 -0.84 11.84
C THR A 24 8.80 -0.70 10.34
N GLU A 25 9.65 0.26 9.98
CA GLU A 25 10.09 0.44 8.59
C GLU A 25 10.92 -0.76 8.12
N GLU A 26 11.72 -1.34 9.02
CA GLU A 26 12.49 -2.54 8.74
C GLU A 26 11.57 -3.74 8.46
N ASP A 27 10.51 -3.93 9.25
CA ASP A 27 9.52 -4.98 8.99
C ASP A 27 8.89 -4.81 7.61
N PHE A 28 8.54 -3.56 7.24
CA PHE A 28 7.97 -3.26 5.92
C PHE A 28 8.94 -3.65 4.80
N VAL A 29 10.22 -3.31 4.92
CA VAL A 29 11.24 -3.68 3.92
C VAL A 29 11.36 -5.19 3.78
N GLU A 30 11.34 -5.95 4.87
CA GLU A 30 11.36 -7.41 4.81
C GLU A 30 10.08 -7.98 4.19
N LEU A 31 8.94 -7.37 4.46
CA LEU A 31 7.64 -7.79 3.96
C LEU A 31 7.51 -7.54 2.45
N VAL A 32 8.01 -6.41 1.95
CA VAL A 32 8.07 -6.10 0.52
C VAL A 32 8.94 -7.11 -0.25
N LYS A 33 10.00 -7.66 0.37
CA LYS A 33 10.84 -8.69 -0.27
C LYS A 33 10.10 -10.02 -0.50
N LEU A 34 8.99 -10.26 0.20
CA LEU A 34 8.16 -11.45 0.01
C LEU A 34 7.21 -11.31 -1.19
N LEU A 35 6.98 -10.08 -1.66
CA LEU A 35 6.13 -9.82 -2.82
C LEU A 35 6.84 -10.17 -4.13
N GLY A 36 6.05 -10.54 -5.13
CA GLY A 36 6.51 -10.63 -6.51
C GLY A 36 7.02 -9.26 -7.01
N PRO A 37 7.99 -9.22 -7.95
CA PRO A 37 8.57 -7.97 -8.44
C PRO A 37 7.53 -6.95 -8.93
N THR A 38 6.46 -7.43 -9.57
CA THR A 38 5.37 -6.58 -10.07
C THR A 38 4.57 -5.98 -8.92
N GLN A 39 4.15 -6.80 -7.94
CA GLN A 39 3.40 -6.35 -6.77
C GLN A 39 4.22 -5.38 -5.92
N ALA A 40 5.51 -5.67 -5.71
CA ALA A 40 6.42 -4.77 -5.00
C ALA A 40 6.56 -3.41 -5.72
N ALA A 41 6.71 -3.40 -7.05
CA ALA A 41 6.80 -2.17 -7.82
C ALA A 41 5.49 -1.37 -7.78
N LEU A 42 4.33 -2.03 -7.85
CA LEU A 42 3.02 -1.39 -7.73
C LEU A 42 2.79 -0.81 -6.33
N LEU A 43 3.20 -1.52 -5.29
CA LEU A 43 3.12 -1.04 -3.90
C LEU A 43 3.99 0.21 -3.72
N ASN A 44 5.24 0.18 -4.20
CA ASN A 44 6.14 1.33 -4.14
C ASN A 44 5.55 2.55 -4.85
N TRP A 45 5.09 2.35 -6.10
CA TRP A 45 4.44 3.41 -6.87
C TRP A 45 3.20 3.98 -6.16
N ALA A 46 2.37 3.12 -5.56
CA ALA A 46 1.20 3.54 -4.82
C ALA A 46 1.59 4.37 -3.58
N VAL A 47 2.62 3.95 -2.84
CA VAL A 47 3.12 4.67 -1.66
C VAL A 47 3.69 6.04 -2.05
N GLU A 48 4.49 6.11 -3.12
CA GLU A 48 5.01 7.38 -3.66
C GLU A 48 3.87 8.33 -4.05
N LEU A 49 2.87 7.83 -4.79
CA LEU A 49 1.69 8.63 -5.14
C LEU A 49 0.92 9.10 -3.90
N MET A 50 0.76 8.23 -2.90
CA MET A 50 0.10 8.61 -1.65
C MET A 50 0.88 9.70 -0.91
N ALA A 51 2.22 9.66 -0.95
CA ALA A 51 3.07 10.68 -0.35
C ALA A 51 2.86 12.05 -1.03
N ASP A 52 2.90 12.10 -2.37
CA ASP A 52 2.64 13.33 -3.14
C ASP A 52 1.27 13.94 -2.80
N VAL A 53 0.25 13.10 -2.57
CA VAL A 53 -1.09 13.57 -2.20
C VAL A 53 -1.12 14.10 -0.76
N VAL A 54 -0.38 13.52 0.19
CA VAL A 54 -0.30 14.04 1.57
C VAL A 54 0.36 15.41 1.59
N GLU A 55 1.36 15.68 0.75
CA GLU A 55 2.01 17.00 0.70
C GLU A 55 1.04 18.13 0.39
N GLU A 56 -0.03 17.85 -0.36
CA GLU A 56 -1.08 18.79 -0.73
C GLU A 56 -2.28 18.78 0.24
N GLU A 57 -2.12 18.28 1.47
CA GLU A 57 -3.18 18.15 2.49
C GLU A 57 -3.96 19.47 2.72
N ASP A 58 -3.27 20.61 2.69
CA ASP A 58 -3.90 21.92 2.88
C ASP A 58 -4.95 22.23 1.80
N MET A 59 -4.79 21.71 0.59
CA MET A 59 -5.73 21.90 -0.52
C MET A 59 -6.73 20.75 -0.63
N ASN A 60 -6.27 19.51 -0.56
CA ASN A 60 -7.09 18.33 -0.84
C ASN A 60 -7.76 17.72 0.40
N LYS A 61 -7.35 18.13 1.62
CA LYS A 61 -7.84 17.65 2.92
C LYS A 61 -7.58 16.16 3.20
N MET A 62 -6.59 15.58 2.53
CA MET A 62 -6.22 14.17 2.62
C MET A 62 -4.90 14.03 3.40
N ASN A 63 -4.99 13.74 4.69
CA ASN A 63 -3.82 13.32 5.48
C ASN A 63 -3.45 11.85 5.22
N ALA A 64 -2.26 11.45 5.67
CA ALA A 64 -1.75 10.09 5.51
C ALA A 64 -2.75 9.01 5.99
N ARG A 65 -3.45 9.25 7.10
CA ARG A 65 -4.44 8.32 7.65
C ARG A 65 -5.65 8.18 6.73
N ASN A 66 -6.18 9.30 6.23
CA ASN A 66 -7.34 9.32 5.33
C ASN A 66 -7.03 8.59 4.02
N ILE A 67 -5.84 8.82 3.47
CA ILE A 67 -5.39 8.15 2.27
C ILE A 67 -5.24 6.64 2.50
N ALA A 68 -4.56 6.23 3.58
CA ALA A 68 -4.40 4.83 3.91
C ALA A 68 -5.76 4.10 4.06
N MET A 69 -6.76 4.74 4.72
CA MET A 69 -8.10 4.16 4.84
C MET A 69 -8.81 3.97 3.50
N VAL A 70 -8.55 4.83 2.51
CA VAL A 70 -9.15 4.73 1.17
C VAL A 70 -8.42 3.70 0.32
N PHE A 71 -7.09 3.62 0.42
CA PHE A 71 -6.26 2.75 -0.41
C PHE A 71 -6.19 1.31 0.10
N ALA A 72 -6.10 1.09 1.42
CA ALA A 72 -5.91 -0.24 2.00
C ALA A 72 -6.96 -1.28 1.55
N PRO A 73 -8.27 -0.98 1.48
CA PRO A 73 -9.26 -1.94 0.99
C PRO A 73 -9.16 -2.27 -0.51
N ASN A 74 -8.29 -1.59 -1.26
CA ASN A 74 -8.05 -1.84 -2.69
C ASN A 74 -6.77 -2.64 -2.93
N MET A 75 -5.99 -2.92 -1.88
CA MET A 75 -4.68 -3.58 -2.00
C MET A 75 -4.78 -5.10 -1.97
N THR A 76 -5.91 -5.65 -1.55
CA THR A 76 -6.21 -7.09 -1.50
C THR A 76 -7.54 -7.37 -2.19
N GLN A 77 -7.77 -8.63 -2.59
CA GLN A 77 -9.06 -9.09 -3.12
C GLN A 77 -10.02 -9.64 -2.05
#